data_AF-A0AAN8U279-F1
#
_entry.id   AF-A0AAN8U279-F1
#
_cell.length_a   1.000
_cell.length_b   1.000
_cell.length_c   1.000
_cell.angle_alpha   90.00
_cell.angle_beta   90.00
_cell.angle_gamma   90.00
#
_symmetry.space_group_name_H-M   'P 1'
#
loop_
_entity.id
_entity.type
_entity.pdbx_description
1 polymer ?
#
loop_
_entity_poly.entity_id
_entity_poly.type
_entity_poly.pdbx_seq_one_letter_code
_entity_poly.pdbx_strand_id
1 'polypeptide(L)'
;MVIEGGVKFLSYWRPGNLRWTRIINKSPHVAHRDVIYFDGKFYAVDWRGQVLVCDIESTQTQVVAQLAREYDGEELYIVESLGTLFIVVRHGVGLRRITADSERIPLTLTQYDIFDDLDEELTYGTTNIRVFEVDLVTGKLTQTK
;
A
#
# COMPACT_ATOMS: atom_id res chain seq x y z
N MET A 1 10.44 -10.45 -15.83
CA MET A 1 8.98 -10.50 -15.68
C MET A 1 8.52 -9.09 -15.31
N VAL A 2 7.40 -8.63 -15.84
CA VAL A 2 6.87 -7.28 -15.57
C VAL A 2 5.45 -7.42 -15.03
N ILE A 3 5.08 -6.60 -14.05
CA ILE A 3 3.71 -6.49 -13.54
C ILE A 3 3.19 -5.10 -13.89
N GLU A 4 1.94 -5.04 -14.32
CA GLU A 4 1.17 -3.79 -14.32
C GLU A 4 -0.03 -3.92 -13.39
N GLY A 5 -0.43 -2.79 -12.81
CA GLY A 5 -1.62 -2.69 -11.99
C GLY A 5 -2.47 -1.51 -12.43
N GLY A 6 -3.73 -1.79 -12.82
CA GLY A 6 -4.78 -0.78 -12.87
C GLY A 6 -5.60 -0.81 -11.57
N VAL A 7 -6.47 0.18 -11.37
CA VAL A 7 -7.31 0.33 -10.15
C VAL A 7 -8.09 -0.95 -9.77
N LYS A 8 -8.27 -1.94 -10.65
CA LYS A 8 -9.04 -3.16 -10.34
C LYS A 8 -8.39 -4.47 -10.79
N PHE A 9 -7.18 -4.44 -11.32
CA PHE A 9 -6.57 -5.66 -11.87
C PHE A 9 -5.05 -5.59 -11.90
N LEU A 10 -4.45 -6.77 -11.75
CA LEU A 10 -3.04 -7.00 -12.00
C LEU A 10 -2.91 -7.83 -13.27
N SER A 11 -1.91 -7.49 -14.09
CA SER A 11 -1.48 -8.31 -15.21
C SER A 11 0.01 -8.55 -15.09
N TYR A 12 0.48 -9.71 -15.56
CA TYR A 12 1.90 -9.98 -15.65
C TYR A 12 2.31 -10.36 -17.07
N TRP A 13 3.57 -10.09 -17.39
CA TRP A 13 4.23 -10.54 -18.62
C TRP A 13 5.58 -11.16 -18.30
N ARG A 14 5.89 -12.28 -18.95
CA ARG A 14 7.18 -12.97 -18.85
C ARG A 14 7.79 -13.18 -20.24
N PRO A 15 9.12 -13.26 -20.36
CA PRO A 15 9.77 -13.63 -21.61
C PRO A 15 9.16 -14.92 -22.18
N GLY A 16 8.86 -14.90 -23.48
CA GLY A 16 8.16 -15.99 -24.18
C GLY A 16 6.64 -15.85 -24.23
N ASN A 17 6.02 -14.99 -23.41
CA ASN A 17 4.60 -14.67 -23.58
C ASN A 17 4.41 -13.66 -24.71
N LEU A 18 3.45 -13.91 -25.60
CA LEU A 18 3.06 -12.98 -26.67
C LEU A 18 2.13 -11.86 -26.17
N ARG A 19 1.50 -12.04 -25.00
CA ARG A 19 0.49 -11.15 -24.43
C ARG A 19 0.63 -11.07 -22.90
N TRP A 20 0.11 -10.00 -22.32
CA TRP A 20 -0.08 -9.89 -20.88
C TRP A 20 -1.13 -10.92 -20.41
N THR A 21 -0.86 -11.56 -19.27
CA THR A 21 -1.79 -12.49 -18.60
C THR A 21 -2.42 -11.78 -17.42
N ARG A 22 -3.75 -11.76 -17.36
CA ARG A 22 -4.49 -11.13 -16.27
C ARG A 22 -4.59 -12.06 -15.08
N ILE A 23 -4.36 -11.51 -13.89
CA ILE A 23 -4.60 -12.20 -12.62
C ILE A 23 -6.05 -11.95 -12.22
N ILE A 24 -6.79 -13.04 -11.97
CA ILE A 24 -8.18 -13.03 -11.55
C ILE A 24 -8.23 -12.76 -10.05
N ASN A 25 -8.62 -11.55 -9.70
CA ASN A 25 -8.86 -11.16 -8.31
C ASN A 25 -10.23 -11.66 -7.85
N LYS A 26 -10.28 -12.40 -6.74
CA LYS A 26 -11.54 -12.83 -6.10
C LYS A 26 -12.36 -11.66 -5.54
N SER A 27 -11.72 -10.52 -5.27
CA SER A 27 -12.32 -9.27 -4.82
C SER A 27 -12.22 -8.19 -5.91
N PRO A 28 -12.97 -8.29 -7.03
CA PRO A 28 -12.79 -7.45 -8.23
C PRO A 28 -13.11 -5.97 -8.04
N HIS A 29 -13.60 -5.56 -6.87
CA HIS A 29 -14.02 -4.20 -6.56
C HIS A 29 -13.04 -3.41 -5.70
N VAL A 30 -11.93 -4.02 -5.27
CA VAL A 30 -10.96 -3.38 -4.38
C VAL A 30 -9.66 -3.15 -5.14
N ALA A 31 -9.18 -1.91 -5.10
CA ALA A 31 -7.95 -1.53 -5.76
C ALA A 31 -6.72 -2.04 -5.02
N HIS A 32 -5.73 -2.51 -5.78
CA HIS A 32 -4.40 -2.76 -5.27
C HIS A 32 -3.67 -1.42 -5.09
N ARG A 33 -2.99 -1.25 -3.96
CA ARG A 33 -2.18 -0.07 -3.64
C ARG A 33 -0.74 -0.26 -4.05
N ASP A 34 -0.21 -1.45 -3.79
CA ASP A 34 1.16 -1.78 -4.11
C ASP A 34 1.32 -3.29 -4.36
N VAL A 35 2.39 -3.67 -5.05
CA VAL A 35 2.70 -5.05 -5.44
C VAL A 35 4.21 -5.29 -5.44
N ILE A 36 4.63 -6.44 -4.93
CA ILE A 36 6.04 -6.87 -4.90
C ILE A 36 6.17 -8.32 -5.39
N TYR A 37 7.34 -8.64 -5.95
CA TYR A 37 7.76 -10.02 -6.20
C TYR A 37 8.66 -10.50 -5.06
N PHE A 38 8.27 -11.58 -4.41
CA PHE A 38 8.99 -12.16 -3.29
C PHE A 38 8.86 -13.68 -3.29
N ASP A 39 9.96 -14.39 -3.07
CA ASP A 39 10.00 -15.85 -2.95
C ASP A 39 9.20 -16.61 -4.05
N GLY A 40 9.44 -16.25 -5.31
CA GLY A 40 8.79 -16.92 -6.44
C GLY A 40 7.36 -16.46 -6.74
N LYS A 41 6.75 -15.63 -5.88
CA LYS A 41 5.33 -15.24 -5.97
C LYS A 41 5.18 -13.73 -6.00
N PHE A 42 3.99 -13.28 -6.42
CA PHE A 42 3.62 -11.88 -6.28
C PHE A 42 2.75 -11.68 -5.06
N TYR A 43 3.05 -10.64 -4.30
CA TYR A 43 2.25 -10.21 -3.17
C TYR A 43 1.74 -8.80 -3.45
N ALA A 44 0.47 -8.57 -3.19
CA ALA A 44 -0.15 -7.25 -3.33
C ALA A 44 -0.83 -6.87 -2.03
N VAL A 45 -0.91 -5.58 -1.76
CA VAL A 45 -1.77 -5.03 -0.71
C VAL A 45 -2.89 -4.22 -1.34
N ASP A 46 -4.12 -4.43 -0.88
CA ASP A 46 -5.29 -3.71 -1.39
C ASP A 46 -5.75 -2.57 -0.48
N TRP A 47 -6.72 -1.78 -0.95
CA TRP A 47 -7.27 -0.65 -0.20
C TRP A 47 -7.94 -1.01 1.14
N ARG A 48 -8.26 -2.29 1.36
CA ARG A 48 -8.82 -2.77 2.63
C ARG A 48 -7.73 -3.28 3.57
N GLY A 49 -6.46 -3.14 3.20
CA GLY A 49 -5.34 -3.70 3.94
C GLY A 49 -5.26 -5.23 3.85
N GLN A 50 -5.83 -5.84 2.81
CA GLN A 50 -5.65 -7.27 2.53
C GLN A 50 -4.31 -7.48 1.86
N VAL A 51 -3.51 -8.40 2.39
CA VAL A 51 -2.33 -8.93 1.72
C VAL A 51 -2.77 -10.14 0.90
N LEU A 52 -2.56 -10.05 -0.40
CA LEU A 52 -2.96 -11.04 -1.40
C LEU A 52 -1.70 -11.69 -1.96
N VAL A 53 -1.66 -13.02 -2.02
CA VAL A 53 -0.72 -13.73 -2.88
C VAL A 53 -1.39 -13.97 -4.24
N CYS A 54 -0.68 -13.67 -5.32
CA CYS A 54 -1.12 -13.96 -6.68
C CYS A 54 -0.33 -15.17 -7.19
N ASP A 55 -1.02 -16.29 -7.34
CA ASP A 55 -0.44 -17.47 -7.96
C ASP A 55 -0.46 -17.31 -9.49
N ILE A 56 0.75 -17.29 -10.06
CA ILE A 56 0.98 -17.11 -11.50
C ILE A 56 0.44 -18.31 -12.29
N GLU A 57 0.47 -19.52 -11.70
CA GLU A 57 0.06 -20.76 -12.37
C GLU A 57 -1.46 -20.86 -12.44
N SER A 58 -2.16 -20.65 -11.32
CA SER A 58 -3.62 -20.67 -11.29
C SER A 58 -4.26 -19.37 -11.75
N THR A 59 -3.48 -18.29 -11.91
CA THR A 59 -3.95 -16.93 -12.20
C THR A 59 -4.98 -16.41 -11.19
N GLN A 60 -4.96 -16.91 -9.95
CA GLN A 60 -5.88 -16.53 -8.89
C GLN A 60 -5.18 -15.82 -7.72
N THR A 61 -5.92 -14.93 -7.07
CA THR A 61 -5.50 -14.29 -5.82
C THR A 61 -6.05 -15.02 -4.59
N GLN A 62 -5.27 -15.08 -3.53
CA GLN A 62 -5.69 -15.53 -2.20
C GLN A 62 -5.28 -14.52 -1.13
N VAL A 63 -6.18 -14.20 -0.20
CA VAL A 63 -5.84 -13.41 0.99
C VAL A 63 -4.98 -14.27 1.92
N VAL A 64 -3.80 -13.76 2.27
CA VAL A 64 -2.85 -14.43 3.16
C VAL A 64 -2.69 -13.71 4.50
N ALA A 65 -2.97 -12.41 4.56
CA ALA A 65 -3.03 -11.65 5.81
C ALA A 65 -3.97 -10.45 5.65
N GLN A 66 -4.39 -9.85 6.77
CA GLN A 66 -5.22 -8.65 6.76
C GLN A 66 -4.90 -7.74 7.95
N LEU A 67 -4.67 -6.45 7.67
CA LEU A 67 -4.60 -5.41 8.70
C LEU A 67 -5.90 -5.37 9.52
N ALA A 68 -5.80 -4.96 10.78
CA ALA A 68 -6.97 -4.81 11.65
C ALA A 68 -8.01 -3.88 10.98
N ARG A 69 -9.30 -4.17 11.17
CA ARG A 69 -10.40 -3.42 10.54
C ARG A 69 -10.42 -1.92 10.84
N GLU A 70 -9.75 -1.51 11.91
CA GLU A 70 -9.62 -0.13 12.39
C GLU A 70 -8.42 0.61 11.80
N TYR A 71 -7.69 -0.02 10.88
CA TYR A 71 -6.65 0.64 10.11
C TYR A 71 -7.27 1.80 9.29
N ASP A 72 -6.81 3.02 9.57
CA ASP A 72 -7.22 4.28 8.96
C ASP A 72 -6.15 4.85 8.02
N GLY A 73 -5.17 4.04 7.64
CA GLY A 73 -4.06 4.51 6.81
C GLY A 73 -4.51 4.90 5.40
N GLU A 74 -3.93 5.98 4.91
CA GLU A 74 -4.29 6.57 3.62
C GLU A 74 -3.46 6.00 2.48
N GLU A 75 -2.22 5.57 2.74
CA GLU A 75 -1.40 4.85 1.75
C GLU A 75 -0.75 3.60 2.34
N LEU A 76 -0.68 2.57 1.50
CA LEU A 76 -0.14 1.26 1.82
C LEU A 76 0.96 0.92 0.84
N TYR A 77 2.07 0.44 1.39
CA TYR A 77 3.17 -0.10 0.62
C TYR A 77 3.48 -1.51 1.10
N ILE A 78 3.93 -2.37 0.19
CA ILE A 78 4.42 -3.69 0.51
C ILE A 78 5.91 -3.76 0.16
N VAL A 79 6.73 -4.06 1.16
CA VAL A 79 8.19 -4.05 1.01
C VAL A 79 8.78 -5.36 1.51
N GLU A 80 9.90 -5.75 0.92
CA GLU A 80 10.73 -6.83 1.42
C GLU A 80 11.92 -6.23 2.18
N SER A 81 12.23 -6.80 3.33
CA SER A 81 13.45 -6.50 4.07
C SER A 81 13.92 -7.74 4.84
N LEU A 82 15.22 -8.03 4.79
CA LEU A 82 15.84 -9.13 5.52
C LEU A 82 15.16 -10.50 5.26
N GLY A 83 14.66 -10.71 4.04
CA GLY A 83 13.98 -11.96 3.65
C GLY A 83 12.57 -12.09 4.22
N THR A 84 11.95 -11.00 4.65
CA THR A 84 10.59 -10.96 5.21
C THR A 84 9.78 -9.84 4.57
N LEU A 85 8.46 -10.04 4.46
CA LEU A 85 7.54 -9.02 3.97
C LEU A 85 7.04 -8.12 5.09
N PHE A 86 6.91 -6.83 4.76
CA PHE A 86 6.32 -5.82 5.62
C PHE A 86 5.27 -5.02 4.88
N ILE A 87 4.23 -4.63 5.60
CA ILE A 87 3.27 -3.61 5.18
C ILE A 87 3.62 -2.30 5.86
N VAL A 88 3.86 -1.27 5.06
CA VAL A 88 4.09 0.09 5.53
C VAL A 88 2.80 0.88 5.35
N VAL A 89 2.30 1.39 6.46
CA VAL A 89 1.16 2.28 6.53
C VAL A 89 1.69 3.70 6.65
N ARG A 90 1.21 4.59 5.78
CA ARG A 90 1.51 6.01 5.83
C ARG A 90 0.23 6.80 6.11
N HIS A 91 0.27 7.62 7.16
CA HIS A 91 -0.83 8.48 7.59
C HIS A 91 -0.54 9.95 7.27
N GLY A 92 -1.60 10.76 7.13
CA GLY A 92 -1.50 12.21 6.90
C GLY A 92 -1.06 12.57 5.48
N VAL A 93 -1.39 11.68 4.56
CA VAL A 93 -1.17 11.75 3.12
C VAL A 93 -2.17 12.74 2.51
N GLY A 94 -1.89 14.02 2.67
CA GLY A 94 -2.69 15.11 2.15
C GLY A 94 -1.87 16.34 1.80
N LEU A 95 -2.49 17.25 1.05
CA LEU A 95 -1.98 18.61 0.86
C LEU A 95 -2.05 19.34 2.21
N ARG A 96 -0.96 19.99 2.60
CA ARG A 96 -0.85 20.83 3.79
C ARG A 96 -0.22 22.16 3.42
N ARG A 97 -0.61 23.23 4.12
CA ARG A 97 0.01 24.55 3.96
C ARG A 97 1.45 24.52 4.45
N ILE A 98 2.39 25.15 3.73
CA ILE A 98 3.74 25.42 4.23
C ILE A 98 3.65 26.61 5.17
N THR A 99 3.12 26.41 6.39
CA THR A 99 3.45 27.31 7.48
C THR A 99 4.89 27.04 7.90
N ALA A 100 5.68 28.10 8.12
CA ALA A 100 7.09 28.01 8.45
C ALA A 100 7.31 27.32 9.82
N ASP A 101 7.28 25.99 9.84
CA ASP A 101 7.47 25.14 11.00
C ASP A 101 8.97 25.03 11.39
N SER A 102 9.72 26.13 11.30
CA SER A 102 11.15 26.14 11.63
C SER A 102 11.44 26.01 13.13
N GLU A 103 10.44 26.16 14.02
CA GLU A 103 10.67 26.22 15.47
C GLU A 103 9.78 25.34 16.36
N ARG A 104 8.91 24.46 15.81
CA ARG A 104 8.00 23.66 16.66
C ARG A 104 8.03 22.17 16.35
N ILE A 105 8.75 21.45 17.19
CA ILE A 105 8.54 20.03 17.46
C ILE A 105 7.76 19.97 18.80
N PRO A 106 6.50 19.48 18.88
CA PRO A 106 5.79 18.63 17.93
C PRO A 106 4.71 19.35 17.09
N LEU A 107 4.42 18.76 15.92
CA LEU A 107 3.45 19.22 14.92
C LEU A 107 2.03 19.28 15.52
N THR A 108 1.56 20.49 15.83
CA THR A 108 0.19 20.70 16.33
C THR A 108 -0.75 20.96 15.16
N LEU A 109 -1.86 20.21 15.08
CA LEU A 109 -2.85 20.33 14.00
C LEU A 109 -3.60 21.67 14.07
N THR A 110 -3.65 22.40 12.95
CA THR A 110 -4.74 23.33 12.66
C THR A 110 -5.49 22.80 11.45
N GLN A 111 -6.57 22.08 11.71
CA GLN A 111 -7.59 21.74 10.72
C GLN A 111 -8.51 22.96 10.56
N TYR A 112 -9.02 23.16 9.34
CA TYR A 112 -9.89 24.25 8.87
C TYR A 112 -9.14 25.43 8.20
N ASP A 113 -9.11 25.38 6.86
CA ASP A 113 -9.48 26.48 5.93
C ASP A 113 -9.14 26.01 4.50
N ILE A 114 -9.96 25.12 3.91
CA ILE A 114 -9.65 24.45 2.64
C ILE A 114 -10.16 25.22 1.40
N PHE A 115 -10.85 26.35 1.53
CA PHE A 115 -11.51 26.95 0.37
C PHE A 115 -11.47 28.48 0.29
N ASP A 116 -10.33 29.14 0.48
CA ASP A 116 -10.28 30.57 0.10
C ASP A 116 -8.95 31.13 -0.45
N ASP A 117 -7.79 30.46 -0.38
CA ASP A 117 -6.56 31.00 -0.99
C ASP A 117 -5.79 29.93 -1.78
N LEU A 118 -5.92 29.97 -3.11
CA LEU A 118 -5.18 29.13 -4.07
C LEU A 118 -3.72 29.58 -4.28
N ASP A 119 -3.29 30.64 -3.59
CA ASP A 119 -1.94 31.23 -3.72
C ASP A 119 -0.96 30.77 -2.62
N GLU A 120 -1.39 29.91 -1.68
CA GLU A 120 -0.51 29.37 -0.64
C GLU A 120 0.28 28.14 -1.11
N GLU A 121 1.57 28.10 -0.80
CA GLU A 121 2.45 26.98 -1.15
C GLU A 121 2.01 25.73 -0.37
N LEU A 122 1.42 24.77 -1.07
CA LEU A 122 1.04 23.48 -0.51
C LEU A 122 2.20 22.50 -0.60
N THR A 123 2.45 21.77 0.48
CA THR A 123 3.35 20.62 0.51
C THR A 123 2.57 19.34 0.79
N TYR A 124 3.18 18.19 0.53
CA TYR A 124 2.60 16.89 0.79
C TYR A 124 3.14 16.33 2.11
N GLY A 125 2.24 15.98 3.02
CA GLY A 125 2.60 15.57 4.38
C GLY A 125 2.73 14.06 4.60
N THR A 126 3.45 13.70 5.65
CA THR A 126 3.31 12.42 6.36
C THR A 126 3.26 12.76 7.84
N THR A 127 2.25 12.29 8.57
CA THR A 127 2.15 12.52 10.02
C THR A 127 2.73 11.36 10.82
N ASN A 128 2.54 10.13 10.32
CA ASN A 128 2.98 8.92 11.00
C ASN A 128 3.24 7.80 9.98
N ILE A 129 4.22 6.95 10.28
CA ILE A 129 4.46 5.71 9.55
C ILE A 129 4.38 4.57 10.55
N ARG A 130 3.56 3.56 10.25
CA ARG A 130 3.52 2.29 10.99
C ARG A 130 3.96 1.17 10.08
N VAL A 131 4.73 0.23 10.61
CA VAL A 131 5.25 -0.89 9.85
C VAL A 131 4.77 -2.18 10.50
N PHE A 132 4.30 -3.11 9.69
CA PHE A 132 3.74 -4.39 10.13
C PHE A 132 4.47 -5.52 9.43
N GLU A 133 5.09 -6.40 10.20
CA GLU A 133 5.66 -7.64 9.69
C GLU A 133 4.54 -8.61 9.30
N VAL A 134 4.66 -9.23 8.13
CA VAL A 134 3.70 -10.22 7.62
C VAL A 134 4.16 -11.63 7.95
N ASP A 135 3.45 -12.30 8.85
CA ASP A 135 3.61 -13.75 9.05
C ASP A 135 2.75 -14.48 8.01
N LEU A 136 3.39 -14.97 6.95
CA LEU A 136 2.73 -15.71 5.88
C LEU A 136 2.20 -17.10 6.30
N VAL A 137 2.68 -17.65 7.41
CA VAL A 137 2.27 -18.97 7.90
C VAL A 137 0.98 -18.85 8.72
N THR A 138 0.94 -17.89 9.64
CA THR A 138 -0.23 -17.68 10.50
C THR A 138 -1.24 -16.69 9.91
N GLY A 139 -0.83 -15.91 8.91
CA GLY A 139 -1.62 -14.83 8.32
C GLY A 139 -1.77 -13.60 9.23
N LYS A 140 -0.93 -13.51 10.27
CA LYS A 140 -0.95 -12.42 11.25
C LYS A 140 -0.04 -11.27 10.83
N LEU A 141 -0.47 -10.05 11.10
CA LEU A 141 0.35 -8.84 10.97
C LEU A 141 0.73 -8.34 12.37
N THR A 142 2.02 -8.13 12.60
CA THR A 142 2.55 -7.64 13.88
C THR A 142 3.22 -6.30 13.67
N GLN A 143 2.77 -5.26 14.37
CA GLN A 143 3.39 -3.94 14.27
C GLN A 143 4.80 -3.99 14.86
N THR A 144 5.78 -3.47 14.11
CA THR A 144 7.15 -3.30 14.59
C THR A 144 7.22 -2.09 15.53
N LYS A 145 8.13 -2.13 16.51
CA LYS A 145 8.35 -1.03 17.46
C LYS A 145 9.24 0.07 16.87
#